data_AF-A0A1H6U6Q3-F1
#
_entry.id   AF-A0A1H6U6Q3-F1
#
_cell.length_a   1.000
_cell.length_b   1.000
_cell.length_c   1.000
_cell.angle_alpha   90.00
_cell.angle_beta   90.00
_cell.angle_gamma   90.00
#
_symmetry.space_group_name_H-M   'P 1'
#
loop_
_entity.id
_entity.type
_entity.pdbx_description
1 polymer ?
#
loop_
_entity_poly.entity_id
_entity_poly.type
_entity_poly.pdbx_seq_one_letter_code
_entity_poly.pdbx_strand_id
1 'polypeptide(L)'
;MNSKHICATVVAASLILIPAERAKANEGAALLGGAILGGIIVNEVHKNKQRQRTTTVRRSTRSSGISSAQRQQNRDVQTALNYFGYNVGAVDGSLGRKSRAGISRYQAEMGYTIDGYLDEHERAFLINSHQRALASAHVAPYNQILASQGQAGLLRTYRNEQLGIATPQPAQPPQVQQATAPAPLPAPAPAPQASVPARAETGALPDFTFGQTARSANEHCNQVNVLTAANGGLATAGNISQPDFALNEQFCLARIQAMAESSRIEATITNMTAEQIQQQCKGLAQAVAPQMKGIEGASAGQVISKTSGFLQNSGQPMAQLVSGGKVCLGVGYRTDDAQMALASGVLLTAAGQLGYGEVVSHHLREGFGAAKATGQQATEWMRLALNAAQNGTPVLGQTADRLAVLSAAVDGAGTGTAALPAFPAPSGN
;
A
#
# COMPACT_ATOMS: atom_id res chain seq x y z
N MET A 1 -98.86 2.13 -3.81
CA MET A 1 -98.30 0.76 -3.72
C MET A 1 -97.14 0.71 -4.70
N ASN A 2 -95.96 1.20 -4.30
CA ASN A 2 -94.76 0.41 -3.91
C ASN A 2 -94.23 -0.42 -5.10
N SER A 3 -93.02 -0.24 -5.66
CA SER A 3 -91.75 0.21 -5.09
C SER A 3 -90.81 0.79 -6.17
N LYS A 4 -89.82 1.57 -5.70
CA LYS A 4 -88.69 2.12 -6.45
C LYS A 4 -87.62 1.04 -6.69
N HIS A 5 -87.00 1.03 -7.87
CA HIS A 5 -85.73 0.34 -8.10
C HIS A 5 -84.68 1.34 -8.59
N ILE A 6 -83.65 1.52 -7.76
CA ILE A 6 -82.43 2.29 -8.03
C ILE A 6 -81.34 1.25 -8.38
N CYS A 7 -80.79 1.33 -9.58
CA CYS A 7 -79.54 0.65 -9.95
C CYS A 7 -78.37 1.58 -9.63
N ALA A 8 -77.55 1.21 -8.65
CA ALA A 8 -76.22 1.79 -8.45
C ALA A 8 -75.25 0.66 -8.10
N THR A 9 -74.38 0.36 -9.05
CA THR A 9 -73.28 -0.61 -8.96
C THR A 9 -72.17 -0.05 -8.08
N VAL A 10 -71.80 -0.78 -7.02
CA VAL A 10 -70.62 -0.51 -6.19
C VAL A 10 -69.66 -1.69 -6.32
N VAL A 11 -68.41 -1.34 -6.62
CA VAL A 11 -67.23 -2.20 -6.77
C VAL A 11 -66.95 -2.94 -5.47
N ALA A 12 -66.89 -4.27 -5.51
CA ALA A 12 -66.49 -5.10 -4.38
C ALA A 12 -64.97 -5.09 -4.21
N ALA A 13 -64.47 -4.49 -3.13
CA ALA A 13 -63.12 -4.68 -2.62
C ALA A 13 -63.13 -5.82 -1.59
N SER A 14 -62.56 -6.97 -1.96
CA SER A 14 -62.43 -8.13 -1.09
C SER A 14 -61.19 -7.98 -0.19
N LEU A 15 -61.39 -7.64 1.08
CA LEU A 15 -60.39 -7.83 2.15
C LEU A 15 -60.67 -9.18 2.82
N ILE A 16 -59.79 -10.16 2.59
CA ILE A 16 -59.78 -11.43 3.31
C ILE A 16 -58.94 -11.23 4.58
N LEU A 17 -59.59 -11.34 5.75
CA LEU A 17 -58.95 -11.49 7.05
C LEU A 17 -58.72 -12.99 7.30
N ILE A 18 -57.45 -13.42 7.40
CA ILE A 18 -57.07 -14.77 7.82
C ILE A 18 -56.71 -14.72 9.31
N PRO A 19 -57.21 -15.64 10.17
CA PRO A 19 -56.72 -15.78 11.53
C PRO A 19 -55.34 -16.46 11.52
N ALA A 20 -54.36 -15.88 12.22
CA ALA A 20 -53.07 -16.52 12.43
C ALA A 20 -53.22 -17.71 13.41
N GLU A 21 -53.15 -18.93 12.89
CA GLU A 21 -52.96 -20.14 13.69
C GLU A 21 -51.52 -20.21 14.21
N ARG A 22 -51.38 -20.47 15.52
CA ARG A 22 -50.08 -20.67 16.17
C ARG A 22 -49.60 -22.09 15.89
N ALA A 23 -48.54 -22.22 15.10
CA ALA A 23 -47.78 -23.47 14.99
C ALA A 23 -46.95 -23.68 16.26
N LYS A 24 -47.22 -24.80 16.96
CA LYS A 24 -46.32 -25.40 17.95
C LYS A 24 -45.28 -26.25 17.19
N ALA A 25 -44.00 -26.04 17.43
CA ALA A 25 -42.93 -26.94 17.02
C ALA A 25 -42.52 -27.81 18.21
N ASN A 26 -42.61 -29.14 18.04
CA ASN A 26 -42.00 -30.11 18.94
C ASN A 26 -40.50 -30.22 18.61
N GLU A 27 -39.75 -30.54 19.66
CA GLU A 27 -38.30 -30.42 19.77
C GLU A 27 -37.53 -31.49 18.99
N GLY A 28 -36.38 -31.08 18.46
CA GLY A 28 -35.42 -31.95 17.79
C GLY A 28 -34.13 -31.21 17.46
N ALA A 29 -33.28 -31.07 18.48
CA ALA A 29 -31.85 -30.73 18.44
C ALA A 29 -31.40 -29.26 18.17
N ALA A 30 -30.50 -28.83 19.06
CA ALA A 30 -29.55 -27.71 18.98
C ALA A 30 -30.02 -26.31 19.44
N LEU A 31 -29.68 -25.93 20.68
CA LEU A 31 -28.59 -24.97 20.95
C LEU A 31 -28.50 -24.69 22.47
N LEU A 32 -27.33 -24.98 23.06
CA LEU A 32 -26.94 -24.52 24.39
C LEU A 32 -26.37 -23.09 24.25
N GLY A 33 -27.10 -22.13 24.79
CA GLY A 33 -26.73 -20.71 24.90
C GLY A 33 -27.73 -20.01 25.80
N GLY A 34 -27.66 -20.31 27.10
CA GLY A 34 -28.67 -19.96 28.08
C GLY A 34 -28.70 -18.48 28.46
N ALA A 35 -29.89 -17.89 28.38
CA ALA A 35 -30.31 -16.75 29.19
C ALA A 35 -31.47 -17.24 30.08
N ILE A 36 -31.34 -17.12 31.40
CA ILE A 36 -32.38 -17.47 32.37
C ILE A 36 -33.03 -16.18 32.89
N LEU A 37 -34.27 -15.99 32.43
CA LEU A 37 -35.53 -15.71 33.16
C LEU A 37 -35.54 -14.86 34.44
N GLY A 38 -36.51 -13.93 34.45
CA GLY A 38 -37.22 -13.49 35.66
C GLY A 38 -38.09 -12.24 35.46
N GLY A 39 -39.40 -12.39 35.19
CA GLY A 39 -40.42 -11.33 35.30
C GLY A 39 -40.56 -10.83 36.75
N ILE A 40 -41.36 -9.81 37.13
CA ILE A 40 -42.79 -9.61 36.85
C ILE A 40 -43.25 -8.20 37.34
N ILE A 41 -44.32 -7.66 36.72
CA ILE A 41 -45.35 -6.66 37.18
C ILE A 41 -45.04 -5.13 37.16
N VAL A 42 -46.04 -4.38 36.64
CA VAL A 42 -46.16 -2.93 36.44
C VAL A 42 -47.07 -2.27 37.51
N ASN A 43 -46.79 -0.99 37.80
CA ASN A 43 -47.56 0.07 38.48
C ASN A 43 -47.79 0.00 40.01
N GLU A 44 -47.32 1.02 40.75
CA GLU A 44 -48.18 2.12 41.25
C GLU A 44 -47.34 3.22 41.94
N VAL A 45 -47.82 4.46 41.82
CA VAL A 45 -47.31 5.68 42.46
C VAL A 45 -47.65 5.72 43.95
N HIS A 46 -46.66 5.99 44.82
CA HIS A 46 -46.73 7.02 45.87
C HIS A 46 -45.45 7.13 46.73
N LYS A 47 -45.10 8.39 47.05
CA LYS A 47 -44.30 8.95 48.16
C LYS A 47 -43.78 7.96 49.21
N ASN A 48 -42.49 8.02 49.57
CA ASN A 48 -41.98 8.79 50.72
C ASN A 48 -40.45 8.60 50.90
N LYS A 49 -39.84 9.59 51.54
CA LYS A 49 -38.45 9.74 51.99
C LYS A 49 -37.84 8.47 52.60
N GLN A 50 -36.58 8.16 52.27
CA GLN A 50 -35.46 8.21 53.23
C GLN A 50 -34.13 7.78 52.59
N ARG A 51 -33.17 8.70 52.74
CA ARG A 51 -31.71 8.59 52.65
C ARG A 51 -31.15 7.16 52.83
N GLN A 52 -30.48 6.65 51.81
CA GLN A 52 -29.29 5.80 52.00
C GLN A 52 -28.18 6.23 51.04
N ARG A 53 -27.12 6.77 51.65
CA ARG A 53 -25.83 7.05 51.02
C ARG A 53 -25.16 5.71 50.75
N THR A 54 -25.05 5.32 49.49
CA THR A 54 -24.20 4.20 49.08
C THR A 54 -23.02 4.76 48.30
N THR A 55 -21.84 4.66 48.91
CA THR A 55 -20.56 5.11 48.37
C THR A 55 -20.18 4.24 47.18
N THR A 56 -20.39 4.72 45.96
CA THR A 56 -19.93 4.07 44.73
C THR A 56 -18.41 4.19 44.63
N VAL A 57 -17.68 3.13 44.99
CA VAL A 57 -16.26 3.01 44.64
C VAL A 57 -16.18 2.78 43.13
N ARG A 58 -16.07 3.88 42.37
CA ARG A 58 -15.72 3.85 40.94
C ARG A 58 -14.27 3.37 40.83
N ARG A 59 -14.09 2.10 40.47
CA ARG A 59 -12.81 1.58 40.00
C ARG A 59 -12.53 2.18 38.63
N SER A 60 -11.86 3.34 38.62
CA SER A 60 -11.32 3.96 37.42
C SER A 60 -10.19 3.07 36.91
N THR A 61 -10.47 2.28 35.87
CA THR A 61 -9.41 1.78 34.99
C THR A 61 -8.88 3.00 34.25
N ARG A 62 -7.73 3.53 34.73
CA ARG A 62 -6.94 4.50 33.98
C ARG A 62 -6.59 3.89 32.63
N SER A 63 -7.37 4.21 31.61
CA SER A 63 -6.94 4.11 30.22
C SER A 63 -5.66 4.93 30.12
N SER A 64 -4.52 4.27 29.91
CA SER A 64 -3.30 4.96 29.48
C SER A 64 -3.70 5.79 28.25
N GLY A 65 -3.59 7.12 28.31
CA GLY A 65 -4.07 8.07 27.29
C GLY A 65 -3.36 7.99 25.92
N ILE A 66 -2.99 6.79 25.49
CA ILE A 66 -2.34 6.46 24.23
C ILE A 66 -3.44 6.01 23.26
N SER A 67 -3.59 6.74 22.15
CA SER A 67 -4.53 6.38 21.08
C SER A 67 -4.18 5.03 20.43
N SER A 68 -5.15 4.39 19.78
CA SER A 68 -4.92 3.16 19.00
C SER A 68 -3.85 3.37 17.91
N ALA A 69 -3.84 4.53 17.28
CA ALA A 69 -2.83 4.94 16.29
C ALA A 69 -1.43 5.01 16.91
N GLN A 70 -1.28 5.67 18.06
CA GLN A 70 0.02 5.77 18.74
C GLN A 70 0.53 4.39 19.19
N ARG A 71 -0.38 3.52 19.65
CA ARG A 71 -0.02 2.15 20.02
C ARG A 71 0.49 1.36 18.82
N GLN A 72 -0.09 1.57 17.64
CA GLN A 72 0.39 0.94 16.41
C GLN A 72 1.78 1.45 16.02
N GLN A 73 2.01 2.77 16.06
CA GLN A 73 3.35 3.34 15.82
C GLN A 73 4.39 2.76 16.79
N ASN A 74 4.04 2.60 18.06
CA ASN A 74 4.93 1.99 19.05
C ASN A 74 5.25 0.52 18.71
N ARG A 75 4.31 -0.23 18.14
CA ARG A 75 4.56 -1.61 17.67
C ARG A 75 5.51 -1.63 16.48
N ASP A 76 5.35 -0.68 15.56
CA ASP A 76 6.22 -0.57 14.39
C ASP A 76 7.66 -0.27 14.82
N VAL A 77 7.84 0.64 15.80
CA VAL A 77 9.13 0.91 16.44
C VAL A 77 9.70 -0.34 17.10
N GLN A 78 8.92 -1.04 17.93
CA GLN A 78 9.40 -2.24 18.62
C GLN A 78 9.80 -3.35 17.64
N THR A 79 9.05 -3.49 16.54
CA THR A 79 9.34 -4.45 15.46
C THR A 79 10.66 -4.11 14.78
N ALA A 80 10.85 -2.85 14.37
CA ALA A 80 12.08 -2.40 13.73
C ALA A 80 13.29 -2.52 14.65
N LEU A 81 13.16 -2.13 15.92
CA LEU A 81 14.24 -2.26 16.92
C LEU A 81 14.66 -3.72 17.07
N ASN A 82 13.71 -4.64 17.27
CA ASN A 82 14.01 -6.06 17.39
C ASN A 82 14.65 -6.63 16.11
N TYR A 83 14.17 -6.23 14.92
CA TYR A 83 14.74 -6.66 13.65
C TYR A 83 16.23 -6.29 13.53
N PHE A 84 16.61 -5.07 13.90
CA PHE A 84 18.00 -4.61 13.87
C PHE A 84 18.86 -5.12 15.03
N GLY A 85 18.31 -5.97 15.90
CA GLY A 85 19.03 -6.59 17.01
C GLY A 85 18.97 -5.81 18.32
N TYR A 86 18.21 -4.70 18.37
CA TYR A 86 17.94 -3.98 19.62
C TYR A 86 16.77 -4.64 20.35
N ASN A 87 17.09 -5.60 21.22
CA ASN A 87 16.06 -6.34 21.96
C ASN A 87 15.22 -5.43 22.87
N VAL A 88 13.95 -5.26 22.52
CA VAL A 88 12.97 -4.49 23.30
C VAL A 88 11.89 -5.37 23.94
N GLY A 89 11.96 -6.68 23.75
CA GLY A 89 10.95 -7.64 24.18
C GLY A 89 9.80 -7.80 23.20
N ALA A 90 8.65 -8.26 23.69
CA ALA A 90 7.47 -8.50 22.87
C ALA A 90 6.91 -7.19 22.28
N VAL A 91 6.37 -7.28 21.06
CA VAL A 91 5.75 -6.16 20.36
C VAL A 91 4.33 -5.91 20.90
N ASP A 92 4.24 -5.14 21.98
CA ASP A 92 3.00 -4.87 22.72
C ASP A 92 2.44 -3.44 22.52
N GLY A 93 3.19 -2.59 21.81
CA GLY A 93 2.84 -1.18 21.56
C GLY A 93 3.04 -0.28 22.79
N SER A 94 3.72 -0.75 23.83
CA SER A 94 4.03 -0.01 25.04
C SER A 94 5.54 0.22 25.15
N LEU A 95 6.00 1.45 24.96
CA LEU A 95 7.43 1.79 25.04
C LEU A 95 7.90 1.89 26.50
N GLY A 96 8.14 0.73 27.11
CA GLY A 96 8.61 0.59 28.49
C GLY A 96 10.14 0.67 28.63
N ARG A 97 10.65 0.25 29.80
CA ARG A 97 12.10 0.27 30.12
C ARG A 97 12.96 -0.48 29.11
N LYS A 98 12.50 -1.64 28.62
CA LYS A 98 13.23 -2.41 27.59
C LYS A 98 13.28 -1.67 26.26
N SER A 99 12.17 -1.05 25.85
CA SER A 99 12.13 -0.20 24.66
C SER A 99 13.09 0.98 24.78
N ARG A 100 13.11 1.68 25.92
CA ARG A 100 14.08 2.77 26.16
C ARG A 100 15.53 2.29 26.05
N ALA A 101 15.86 1.16 26.67
CA ALA A 101 17.19 0.59 26.57
C ALA A 101 17.57 0.22 25.12
N GLY A 102 16.63 -0.32 24.34
CA GLY A 102 16.84 -0.59 22.91
C GLY A 102 17.04 0.69 22.10
N ILE A 103 16.23 1.73 22.37
CA ILE A 103 16.34 3.05 21.73
C ILE A 103 17.71 3.68 22.04
N SER A 104 18.17 3.65 23.29
CA SER A 104 19.48 4.19 23.65
C SER A 104 20.63 3.49 22.93
N ARG A 105 20.54 2.17 22.71
CA ARG A 105 21.54 1.42 21.93
C ARG A 105 21.51 1.80 20.45
N TYR A 106 20.31 1.92 19.90
CA TYR A 106 20.10 2.40 18.54
C TYR A 106 20.69 3.81 18.37
N GLN A 107 20.38 4.75 19.25
CA GLN A 107 20.93 6.10 19.24
C GLN A 107 22.46 6.10 19.33
N ALA A 108 23.03 5.32 20.25
CA ALA A 108 24.48 5.19 20.41
C ALA A 108 25.15 4.67 19.14
N GLU A 109 24.58 3.65 18.51
CA GLU A 109 25.09 3.12 17.26
C GLU A 109 24.91 4.10 16.10
N MET A 110 23.81 4.87 16.12
CA MET A 110 23.49 5.88 15.12
C MET A 110 24.30 7.17 15.23
N GLY A 111 24.97 7.39 16.35
CA GLY A 111 25.66 8.65 16.65
C GLY A 111 24.70 9.78 17.03
N TYR A 112 23.49 9.43 17.48
CA TYR A 112 22.50 10.38 17.98
C TYR A 112 22.68 10.65 19.48
N THR A 113 21.94 11.64 19.98
CA THR A 113 21.87 11.91 21.43
C THR A 113 21.22 10.72 22.14
N ILE A 114 21.89 10.17 23.15
CA ILE A 114 21.45 8.97 23.86
C ILE A 114 20.53 9.37 25.01
N ASP A 115 19.26 9.65 24.71
CA ASP A 115 18.24 10.00 25.70
C ASP A 115 17.23 8.86 25.95
N GLY A 116 17.18 7.84 25.08
CA GLY A 116 16.22 6.74 25.16
C GLY A 116 14.80 7.12 24.71
N TYR A 117 14.65 8.21 23.96
CA TYR A 117 13.41 8.69 23.36
C TYR A 117 13.64 8.93 21.87
N LEU A 118 12.82 8.31 21.01
CA LEU A 118 12.88 8.59 19.58
C LEU A 118 12.19 9.92 19.28
N ASP A 119 12.93 10.83 18.65
CA ASP A 119 12.31 11.96 17.96
C ASP A 119 11.66 11.49 16.62
N GLU A 120 11.12 12.44 15.87
CA GLU A 120 10.49 12.15 14.58
C GLU A 120 11.48 11.59 13.55
N HIS A 121 12.66 12.20 13.45
CA HIS A 121 13.67 11.86 12.47
C HIS A 121 14.28 10.48 12.75
N GLU A 122 14.66 10.23 14.00
CA GLU A 122 15.18 8.94 14.46
C GLU A 122 14.16 7.82 14.24
N ARG A 123 12.89 8.08 14.58
CA ARG A 123 11.81 7.11 14.35
C ARG A 123 11.60 6.83 12.87
N ALA A 124 11.54 7.87 12.04
CA ALA A 124 11.34 7.75 10.61
C ALA A 124 12.49 6.97 9.97
N PHE A 125 13.74 7.29 10.31
CA PHE A 125 14.91 6.57 9.81
C PHE A 125 14.88 5.09 10.20
N LEU A 126 14.59 4.76 11.46
CA LEU A 126 14.50 3.39 11.93
C LEU A 126 13.43 2.59 11.18
N ILE A 127 12.23 3.14 11.04
CA ILE A 127 11.10 2.47 10.36
C ILE A 127 11.39 2.31 8.86
N ASN A 128 11.88 3.35 8.19
CA ASN A 128 12.22 3.31 6.78
C ASN A 128 13.36 2.33 6.51
N SER A 129 14.36 2.29 7.38
CA SER A 129 15.45 1.32 7.32
C SER A 129 14.93 -0.10 7.43
N HIS A 130 14.00 -0.38 8.35
CA HIS A 130 13.41 -1.71 8.49
C HIS A 130 12.67 -2.14 7.22
N GLN A 131 11.83 -1.25 6.68
CA GLN A 131 11.13 -1.51 5.41
C GLN A 131 12.10 -1.77 4.26
N ARG A 132 13.16 -0.96 4.17
CA ARG A 132 14.20 -1.13 3.16
C ARG A 132 14.93 -2.46 3.31
N ALA A 133 15.27 -2.87 4.53
CA ALA A 133 15.91 -4.14 4.79
C ALA A 133 15.05 -5.35 4.39
N LEU A 134 13.73 -5.30 4.61
CA LEU A 134 12.82 -6.33 4.13
C LEU A 134 12.76 -6.42 2.60
N ALA A 135 12.88 -5.28 1.91
CA ALA A 135 12.87 -5.22 0.45
C ALA A 135 14.22 -5.55 -0.20
N SER A 136 15.34 -5.27 0.47
CA SER A 136 16.69 -5.34 -0.10
C SER A 136 17.52 -6.54 0.38
N ALA A 137 17.00 -7.38 1.28
CA ALA A 137 17.74 -8.49 1.89
C ALA A 137 18.39 -9.46 0.89
N HIS A 138 17.94 -9.48 -0.37
CA HIS A 138 18.44 -10.36 -1.43
C HIS A 138 19.13 -9.63 -2.59
N VAL A 139 19.30 -8.30 -2.47
CA VAL A 139 19.86 -7.45 -3.52
C VAL A 139 21.29 -7.06 -3.13
N ALA A 140 22.24 -7.17 -4.06
CA ALA A 140 23.60 -6.67 -3.85
C ALA A 140 23.62 -5.13 -3.81
N PRO A 141 24.45 -4.50 -2.94
CA PRO A 141 25.40 -5.12 -2.00
C PRO A 141 24.78 -5.52 -0.64
N TYR A 142 23.50 -5.26 -0.40
CA TYR A 142 22.85 -5.42 0.91
C TYR A 142 22.79 -6.88 1.39
N ASN A 143 22.54 -7.83 0.49
CA ASN A 143 22.57 -9.25 0.84
C ASN A 143 23.93 -9.69 1.42
N GLN A 144 25.03 -9.16 0.90
CA GLN A 144 26.39 -9.44 1.36
C GLN A 144 26.69 -8.71 2.68
N ILE A 145 26.23 -7.47 2.83
CA ILE A 145 26.34 -6.73 4.08
C ILE A 145 25.56 -7.42 5.18
N LEU A 146 24.34 -7.90 4.90
CA LEU A 146 23.56 -8.69 5.84
C LEU A 146 24.29 -9.98 6.24
N ALA A 147 24.87 -10.70 5.27
CA ALA A 147 25.58 -11.94 5.53
C ALA A 147 26.87 -11.74 6.35
N SER A 148 27.59 -10.64 6.13
CA SER A 148 28.90 -10.38 6.76
C SER A 148 28.83 -9.56 8.04
N GLN A 149 27.88 -8.62 8.13
CA GLN A 149 27.77 -7.63 9.21
C GLN A 149 26.42 -7.69 9.95
N GLY A 150 25.50 -8.56 9.53
CA GLY A 150 24.17 -8.70 10.13
C GLY A 150 23.25 -7.51 9.87
N GLN A 151 22.09 -7.51 10.53
CA GLN A 151 21.11 -6.43 10.39
C GLN A 151 21.65 -5.07 10.87
N ALA A 152 22.49 -5.06 11.90
CA ALA A 152 23.16 -3.85 12.38
C ALA A 152 24.08 -3.23 11.29
N GLY A 153 24.77 -4.07 10.51
CA GLY A 153 25.54 -3.64 9.35
C GLY A 153 24.70 -2.92 8.31
N LEU A 154 23.53 -3.47 7.95
CA LEU A 154 22.60 -2.82 7.04
C LEU A 154 22.17 -1.45 7.54
N LEU A 155 21.80 -1.34 8.82
CA LEU A 155 21.33 -0.09 9.39
C LEU A 155 22.42 1.01 9.34
N ARG A 156 23.68 0.66 9.59
CA ARG A 156 24.82 1.57 9.42
C ARG A 156 25.02 1.97 7.96
N THR A 157 24.93 1.02 7.03
CA THR A 157 25.00 1.31 5.59
C THR A 157 23.94 2.31 5.16
N TYR A 158 22.71 2.14 5.62
CA TYR A 158 21.60 3.02 5.22
C TYR A 158 21.79 4.45 5.73
N ARG A 159 22.37 4.60 6.92
CA ARG A 159 22.73 5.90 7.47
C ARG A 159 23.82 6.56 6.63
N ASN A 160 24.86 5.80 6.28
CA ASN A 160 25.97 6.29 5.46
C ASN A 160 25.47 6.79 4.10
N GLU A 161 24.56 6.06 3.47
CA GLU A 161 23.94 6.47 2.21
C GLU A 161 23.09 7.74 2.37
N GLN A 162 22.36 7.89 3.48
CA GLN A 162 21.64 9.14 3.78
C GLN A 162 22.60 10.33 3.94
N LEU A 163 23.83 10.09 4.39
CA LEU A 163 24.91 11.09 4.47
C LEU A 163 25.67 11.26 3.16
N GLY A 164 25.25 10.61 2.06
CA GLY A 164 25.90 10.67 0.76
C GLY A 164 27.19 9.85 0.65
N ILE A 165 27.48 9.00 1.64
CA ILE A 165 28.62 8.09 1.61
C ILE A 165 28.22 6.85 0.81
N ALA A 166 28.87 6.66 -0.34
CA ALA A 166 28.61 5.52 -1.21
C ALA A 166 28.93 4.19 -0.49
N THR A 167 28.03 3.22 -0.63
CA THR A 167 28.24 1.87 -0.12
C THR A 167 29.28 1.16 -0.99
N PRO A 168 30.40 0.67 -0.42
CA PRO A 168 31.40 -0.05 -1.18
C PRO A 168 30.77 -1.28 -1.84
N GLN A 169 30.68 -1.29 -3.16
CA GLN A 169 30.46 -2.54 -3.89
C GLN A 169 31.72 -3.38 -3.75
N PRO A 170 31.63 -4.66 -3.35
CA PRO A 170 32.76 -5.54 -3.53
C PRO A 170 33.16 -5.52 -5.00
N ALA A 171 34.46 -5.35 -5.24
CA ALA A 171 35.04 -5.42 -6.56
C ALA A 171 34.49 -6.67 -7.26
N GLN A 172 33.87 -6.48 -8.43
CA GLN A 172 33.62 -7.59 -9.32
C GLN A 172 34.95 -8.36 -9.47
N PRO A 173 34.93 -9.72 -9.45
CA PRO A 173 36.15 -10.48 -9.70
C PRO A 173 36.81 -9.91 -10.95
N PRO A 174 38.12 -9.63 -10.92
CA PRO A 174 38.79 -8.86 -11.96
C PRO A 174 38.46 -9.50 -13.31
N GLN A 175 37.77 -8.74 -14.16
CA GLN A 175 37.80 -9.04 -15.58
C GLN A 175 39.27 -9.00 -15.95
N VAL A 176 39.75 -10.11 -16.53
CA VAL A 176 41.11 -10.22 -17.04
C VAL A 176 41.41 -9.01 -17.92
N GLN A 177 42.13 -8.04 -17.35
CA GLN A 177 42.67 -6.92 -18.10
C GLN A 177 43.61 -7.52 -19.14
N GLN A 178 43.28 -7.32 -20.42
CA GLN A 178 44.21 -7.51 -21.51
C GLN A 178 45.49 -6.77 -21.14
N ALA A 179 46.56 -7.53 -20.94
CA ALA A 179 47.88 -7.00 -20.65
C ALA A 179 48.26 -6.01 -21.75
N THR A 180 48.66 -4.81 -21.33
CA THR A 180 49.37 -3.86 -22.18
C THR A 180 50.61 -4.56 -22.73
N ALA A 181 50.73 -4.54 -24.06
CA ALA A 181 51.88 -5.08 -24.77
C ALA A 181 53.18 -4.44 -24.27
N PRO A 182 54.26 -5.21 -24.04
CA PRO A 182 55.59 -4.64 -23.81
C PRO A 182 56.09 -3.90 -25.05
N ALA A 183 56.94 -2.89 -24.82
CA ALA A 183 57.57 -2.08 -25.85
C ALA A 183 58.30 -2.91 -26.94
N PRO A 184 58.42 -2.42 -28.19
CA PRO A 184 58.98 -3.20 -29.28
C PRO A 184 60.49 -3.41 -29.12
N LEU A 185 60.92 -4.67 -29.17
CA LEU A 185 62.31 -5.04 -29.46
C LEU A 185 62.58 -4.94 -30.98
N PRO A 186 63.85 -4.79 -31.42
CA PRO A 186 64.19 -4.61 -32.83
C PRO A 186 63.88 -5.84 -33.68
N ALA A 187 63.39 -5.60 -34.90
CA ALA A 187 62.92 -6.62 -35.83
C ALA A 187 64.02 -7.60 -36.30
N PRO A 188 63.73 -8.92 -36.37
CA PRO A 188 64.47 -9.86 -37.20
C PRO A 188 64.02 -9.78 -38.67
N ALA A 189 64.96 -10.15 -39.56
CA ALA A 189 64.85 -10.11 -41.03
C ALA A 189 63.66 -10.92 -41.60
N PRO A 190 63.17 -10.59 -42.82
CA PRO A 190 61.94 -11.14 -43.35
C PRO A 190 62.11 -12.57 -43.87
N ALA A 191 61.27 -13.49 -43.36
CA ALA A 191 61.00 -14.78 -43.99
C ALA A 191 59.79 -14.65 -44.94
N PRO A 192 59.74 -15.42 -46.05
CA PRO A 192 58.73 -15.27 -47.09
C PRO A 192 57.30 -15.55 -46.58
N GLN A 193 56.40 -14.63 -46.90
CA GLN A 193 54.99 -14.63 -46.52
C GLN A 193 54.24 -15.74 -47.23
N ALA A 194 53.64 -16.65 -46.47
CA ALA A 194 52.52 -17.45 -46.96
C ALA A 194 51.27 -16.57 -47.01
N SER A 195 50.59 -16.56 -48.14
CA SER A 195 49.32 -15.86 -48.33
C SER A 195 48.22 -16.48 -47.47
N VAL A 196 47.92 -15.84 -46.34
CA VAL A 196 46.67 -16.06 -45.62
C VAL A 196 45.53 -15.38 -46.39
N PRO A 197 44.41 -16.07 -46.67
CA PRO A 197 43.26 -15.44 -47.29
C PRO A 197 42.73 -14.34 -46.37
N ALA A 198 42.40 -13.18 -46.96
CA ALA A 198 41.81 -12.05 -46.25
C ALA A 198 40.57 -12.52 -45.48
N ARG A 199 40.56 -12.26 -44.16
CA ARG A 199 39.35 -12.42 -43.34
C ARG A 199 38.30 -11.47 -43.90
N ALA A 200 37.19 -12.03 -44.36
CA ALA A 200 36.02 -11.24 -44.75
C ALA A 200 35.63 -10.34 -43.57
N GLU A 201 35.55 -9.03 -43.83
CA GLU A 201 34.93 -8.05 -42.93
C GLU A 201 33.41 -8.29 -42.91
N THR A 202 33.00 -9.33 -42.18
CA THR A 202 31.62 -9.45 -41.70
C THR A 202 31.66 -9.40 -40.18
N GLY A 203 32.23 -8.33 -39.64
CA GLY A 203 32.18 -8.01 -38.22
C GLY A 203 30.94 -7.17 -37.94
N ALA A 204 29.76 -7.77 -38.01
CA ALA A 204 28.58 -7.12 -37.44
C ALA A 204 28.78 -7.03 -35.92
N LEU A 205 28.82 -5.81 -35.39
CA LEU A 205 28.77 -5.57 -33.95
C LEU A 205 27.48 -6.19 -33.40
N PRO A 206 27.50 -6.78 -32.19
CA PRO A 206 26.29 -7.35 -31.60
C PRO A 206 25.22 -6.26 -31.48
N ASP A 207 24.09 -6.47 -32.15
CA ASP A 207 22.91 -5.63 -32.03
C ASP A 207 22.11 -6.08 -30.81
N PHE A 208 22.02 -5.21 -29.80
CA PHE A 208 21.25 -5.46 -28.61
C PHE A 208 19.84 -4.94 -28.83
N THR A 209 18.90 -5.84 -29.11
CA THR A 209 17.47 -5.51 -29.08
C THR A 209 17.03 -5.37 -27.62
N PHE A 210 16.95 -4.14 -27.14
CA PHE A 210 16.38 -3.85 -25.81
C PHE A 210 14.86 -3.93 -25.88
N GLY A 211 14.27 -4.87 -25.15
CA GLY A 211 12.82 -4.92 -24.95
C GLY A 211 12.33 -3.76 -24.09
N GLN A 212 11.07 -3.36 -24.27
CA GLN A 212 10.40 -2.44 -23.35
C GLN A 212 10.18 -3.16 -22.00
N THR A 213 10.84 -2.69 -20.95
CA THR A 213 10.62 -3.21 -19.59
C THR A 213 9.40 -2.52 -18.99
N ALA A 214 8.47 -3.29 -18.41
CA ALA A 214 7.33 -2.72 -17.71
C ALA A 214 7.79 -1.80 -16.57
N ARG A 215 7.18 -0.63 -16.43
CA ARG A 215 7.57 0.36 -15.42
C ARG A 215 7.32 -0.20 -14.02
N SER A 216 8.33 -0.12 -13.15
CA SER A 216 8.29 -0.67 -11.79
C SER A 216 7.77 0.37 -10.78
N ALA A 217 6.79 -0.02 -9.98
CA ALA A 217 6.31 0.82 -8.87
C ALA A 217 7.36 0.87 -7.74
N ASN A 218 8.11 -0.22 -7.56
CA ASN A 218 9.18 -0.28 -6.57
C ASN A 218 10.33 0.67 -6.89
N GLU A 219 10.82 0.64 -8.12
CA GLU A 219 11.89 1.54 -8.58
C GLU A 219 11.45 3.00 -8.47
N HIS A 220 10.23 3.31 -8.93
CA HIS A 220 9.68 4.66 -8.82
C HIS A 220 9.62 5.13 -7.38
N CYS A 221 9.11 4.32 -6.46
CA CYS A 221 9.02 4.73 -5.05
C CYS A 221 10.38 4.83 -4.36
N ASN A 222 11.38 4.06 -4.78
CA ASN A 222 12.74 4.25 -4.28
C ASN A 222 13.27 5.63 -4.69
N GLN A 223 13.05 6.06 -5.93
CA GLN A 223 13.46 7.37 -6.41
C GLN A 223 12.71 8.51 -5.70
N VAL A 224 11.38 8.38 -5.58
CA VAL A 224 10.53 9.38 -4.90
C VAL A 224 10.97 9.54 -3.45
N ASN A 225 11.19 8.45 -2.71
CA ASN A 225 11.58 8.53 -1.30
C ASN A 225 12.94 9.25 -1.10
N VAL A 226 13.90 9.05 -2.00
CA VAL A 226 15.19 9.77 -1.97
C VAL A 226 14.96 11.27 -2.18
N LEU A 227 14.15 11.64 -3.17
CA LEU A 227 13.84 13.04 -3.45
C LEU A 227 13.01 13.70 -2.34
N THR A 228 12.08 12.97 -1.73
CA THR A 228 11.31 13.45 -0.57
C THR A 228 12.24 13.74 0.61
N ALA A 229 13.20 12.86 0.88
CA ALA A 229 14.20 13.10 1.91
C ALA A 229 15.07 14.33 1.60
N ALA A 230 15.51 14.48 0.34
CA ALA A 230 16.27 15.65 -0.11
C ALA A 230 15.47 16.96 -0.01
N ASN A 231 14.14 16.90 -0.16
CA ASN A 231 13.23 18.04 -0.04
C ASN A 231 12.82 18.36 1.41
N GLY A 232 13.39 17.68 2.41
CA GLY A 232 13.11 17.91 3.82
C GLY A 232 11.84 17.22 4.34
N GLY A 233 11.33 16.23 3.61
CA GLY A 233 10.15 15.46 3.98
C GLY A 233 8.99 15.61 3.01
N LEU A 234 7.85 15.04 3.39
CA LEU A 234 6.64 15.03 2.56
C LEU A 234 6.07 16.44 2.37
N ALA A 235 5.49 16.69 1.19
CA ALA A 235 4.77 17.92 0.91
C ALA A 235 3.66 18.18 1.94
N THR A 236 3.42 19.44 2.28
CA THR A 236 2.35 19.84 3.20
C THR A 236 1.38 20.77 2.49
N ALA A 237 0.13 20.89 2.97
CA ALA A 237 -0.92 21.63 2.26
C ALA A 237 -0.56 23.11 2.02
N GLY A 238 0.28 23.71 2.87
CA GLY A 238 0.78 25.07 2.71
C GLY A 238 2.02 25.23 1.82
N ASN A 239 2.63 24.12 1.37
CA ASN A 239 3.86 24.14 0.59
C ASN A 239 3.87 23.01 -0.45
N ILE A 240 3.14 23.22 -1.55
CA ILE A 240 3.13 22.32 -2.72
C ILE A 240 3.78 23.06 -3.88
N SER A 241 5.10 22.89 -4.04
CA SER A 241 5.85 23.47 -5.15
C SER A 241 5.79 22.62 -6.42
N GLN A 242 5.62 21.31 -6.27
CA GLN A 242 5.55 20.34 -7.36
C GLN A 242 4.34 19.42 -7.16
N PRO A 243 3.17 19.78 -7.74
CA PRO A 243 1.94 18.99 -7.58
C PRO A 243 2.11 17.52 -7.97
N ASP A 244 2.76 17.26 -9.10
CA ASP A 244 3.00 15.89 -9.56
C ASP A 244 3.89 15.08 -8.62
N PHE A 245 4.89 15.72 -8.01
CA PHE A 245 5.77 15.07 -7.04
C PHE A 245 4.99 14.75 -5.76
N ALA A 246 4.19 15.68 -5.25
CA ALA A 246 3.34 15.46 -4.08
C ALA A 246 2.37 14.29 -4.30
N LEU A 247 1.81 14.13 -5.51
CA LEU A 247 1.02 12.95 -5.87
C LEU A 247 1.86 11.66 -5.81
N ASN A 248 3.09 11.68 -6.33
CA ASN A 248 3.96 10.51 -6.30
C ASN A 248 4.38 10.12 -4.87
N GLU A 249 4.58 11.10 -3.97
CA GLU A 249 4.79 10.82 -2.54
C GLU A 249 3.59 10.07 -1.92
N GLN A 250 2.38 10.49 -2.27
CA GLN A 250 1.15 9.85 -1.79
C GLN A 250 1.02 8.44 -2.30
N PHE A 251 1.32 8.21 -3.58
CA PHE A 251 1.36 6.86 -4.14
C PHE A 251 2.26 5.93 -3.32
N CYS A 252 3.45 6.38 -2.95
CA CYS A 252 4.40 5.56 -2.23
C CYS A 252 3.97 5.28 -0.79
N LEU A 253 3.31 6.24 -0.12
CA LEU A 253 2.66 6.01 1.17
C LEU A 253 1.50 5.02 1.05
N ALA A 254 0.62 5.21 0.07
CA ALA A 254 -0.53 4.37 -0.18
C ALA A 254 -0.11 2.92 -0.48
N ARG A 255 0.95 2.73 -1.27
CA ARG A 255 1.58 1.44 -1.54
C ARG A 255 2.04 0.74 -0.25
N ILE A 256 2.71 1.45 0.65
CA ILE A 256 3.13 0.89 1.96
C ILE A 256 1.91 0.46 2.78
N GLN A 257 0.87 1.29 2.85
CA GLN A 257 -0.34 0.98 3.60
C GLN A 257 -1.11 -0.21 3.00
N ALA A 258 -1.16 -0.33 1.68
CA ALA A 258 -1.75 -1.50 1.00
C ALA A 258 -1.01 -2.80 1.35
N MET A 259 0.32 -2.79 1.37
CA MET A 259 1.12 -3.96 1.76
C MET A 259 0.90 -4.33 3.24
N ALA A 260 0.82 -3.34 4.12
CA ALA A 260 0.57 -3.55 5.55
C ALA A 260 -0.86 -4.08 5.80
N GLU A 261 -1.87 -3.55 5.10
CA GLU A 261 -3.25 -4.01 5.17
C GLU A 261 -3.38 -5.46 4.66
N SER A 262 -2.79 -5.76 3.51
CA SER A 262 -2.72 -7.11 2.95
C SER A 262 -2.12 -8.11 3.94
N SER A 263 -0.99 -7.78 4.55
CA SER A 263 -0.33 -8.66 5.54
C SER A 263 -1.22 -8.96 6.76
N ARG A 264 -2.03 -7.99 7.21
CA ARG A 264 -2.99 -8.20 8.32
C ARG A 264 -4.12 -9.13 7.92
N ILE A 265 -4.61 -9.03 6.69
CA ILE A 265 -5.67 -9.91 6.18
C ILE A 265 -5.12 -11.31 5.93
N GLU A 266 -3.93 -11.44 5.33
CA GLU A 266 -3.27 -12.73 5.10
C GLU A 266 -3.04 -13.51 6.40
N ALA A 267 -2.72 -12.83 7.50
CA ALA A 267 -2.58 -13.46 8.82
C ALA A 267 -3.88 -14.16 9.33
N THR A 268 -5.03 -13.83 8.74
CA THR A 268 -6.33 -14.48 9.04
C THR A 268 -6.63 -15.69 8.14
N ILE A 269 -5.83 -15.90 7.09
CA ILE A 269 -5.99 -17.00 6.13
C ILE A 269 -5.15 -18.18 6.62
N THR A 270 -5.78 -19.14 7.30
CA THR A 270 -5.07 -20.29 7.89
C THR A 270 -4.87 -21.45 6.92
N ASN A 271 -5.60 -21.48 5.81
CA ASN A 271 -5.72 -22.65 4.94
C ASN A 271 -4.93 -22.53 3.64
N MET A 272 -4.07 -21.51 3.52
CA MET A 272 -3.28 -21.26 2.32
C MET A 272 -1.87 -20.77 2.68
N THR A 273 -0.87 -21.15 1.87
CA THR A 273 0.49 -20.57 1.94
C THR A 273 0.56 -19.24 1.20
N ALA A 274 1.63 -18.47 1.44
CA ALA A 274 1.87 -17.20 0.75
C ALA A 274 1.95 -17.37 -0.78
N GLU A 275 2.57 -18.45 -1.26
CA GLU A 275 2.68 -18.76 -2.69
C GLU A 275 1.32 -19.11 -3.29
N GLN A 276 0.49 -19.85 -2.54
CA GLN A 276 -0.88 -20.15 -2.96
C GLN A 276 -1.73 -18.88 -3.04
N ILE A 277 -1.60 -17.97 -2.06
CA ILE A 277 -2.27 -16.67 -2.07
C ILE A 277 -1.83 -15.85 -3.29
N GLN A 278 -0.53 -15.77 -3.56
CA GLN A 278 -0.01 -15.08 -4.74
C GLN A 278 -0.57 -15.67 -6.04
N GLN A 279 -0.65 -17.00 -6.13
CA GLN A 279 -1.20 -17.66 -7.32
C GLN A 279 -2.70 -17.38 -7.50
N GLN A 280 -3.48 -17.34 -6.41
CA GLN A 280 -4.89 -16.91 -6.48
C GLN A 280 -5.01 -15.46 -6.94
N CYS A 281 -4.12 -14.57 -6.47
CA CYS A 281 -4.10 -13.18 -6.89
C CYS A 281 -3.75 -13.00 -8.37
N LYS A 282 -2.85 -13.83 -8.92
CA LYS A 282 -2.61 -13.88 -10.37
C LYS A 282 -3.86 -14.28 -11.14
N GLY A 283 -4.56 -15.32 -10.69
CA GLY A 283 -5.81 -15.75 -11.32
C GLY A 283 -6.90 -14.67 -11.29
N LEU A 284 -7.06 -13.99 -10.15
CA LEU A 284 -7.99 -12.87 -10.02
C LEU A 284 -7.63 -11.70 -10.93
N ALA A 285 -6.35 -11.32 -10.99
CA ALA A 285 -5.88 -10.26 -11.89
C ALA A 285 -6.14 -10.60 -13.36
N GLN A 286 -5.92 -11.85 -13.77
CA GLN A 286 -6.24 -12.34 -15.12
C GLN A 286 -7.75 -12.27 -15.41
N ALA A 287 -8.59 -12.57 -14.42
CA ALA A 287 -10.05 -12.51 -14.58
C ALA A 287 -10.58 -11.07 -14.71
N VAL A 288 -9.94 -10.09 -14.04
CA VAL A 288 -10.29 -8.68 -14.12
C VAL A 288 -9.71 -8.00 -15.36
N ALA A 289 -8.58 -8.48 -15.90
CA ALA A 289 -7.87 -7.85 -17.02
C ALA A 289 -8.75 -7.48 -18.24
N PRO A 290 -9.72 -8.29 -18.70
CA PRO A 290 -10.62 -7.92 -19.80
C PRO A 290 -11.48 -6.68 -19.52
N GLN A 291 -11.75 -6.41 -18.24
CA GLN A 291 -12.53 -5.24 -17.82
C GLN A 291 -11.71 -3.95 -17.95
N MET A 292 -10.39 -4.04 -17.81
CA MET A 292 -9.43 -2.92 -17.83
C MET A 292 -8.86 -2.59 -19.21
N LYS A 293 -9.20 -3.35 -20.26
CA LYS A 293 -8.68 -3.07 -21.61
C LYS A 293 -9.07 -1.65 -22.05
N GLY A 294 -8.07 -0.81 -22.34
CA GLY A 294 -8.26 0.59 -22.75
C GLY A 294 -8.55 1.56 -21.59
N ILE A 295 -8.24 1.18 -20.35
CA ILE A 295 -8.48 1.99 -19.15
C ILE A 295 -7.82 3.38 -19.20
N GLU A 296 -6.73 3.53 -19.94
CA GLU A 296 -6.02 4.80 -20.14
C GLU A 296 -6.85 5.84 -20.91
N GLY A 297 -7.84 5.40 -21.68
CA GLY A 297 -8.74 6.26 -22.45
C GLY A 297 -10.19 6.26 -21.96
N ALA A 298 -10.60 5.25 -21.19
CA ALA A 298 -11.98 5.11 -20.70
C ALA A 298 -12.26 5.97 -19.46
N SER A 299 -13.51 6.42 -19.29
CA SER A 299 -13.88 7.14 -18.07
C SER A 299 -13.95 6.21 -16.86
N ALA A 300 -13.70 6.74 -15.66
CA ALA A 300 -13.73 5.95 -14.44
C ALA A 300 -15.07 5.22 -14.26
N GLY A 301 -16.18 5.91 -14.52
CA GLY A 301 -17.53 5.34 -14.41
C GLY A 301 -17.80 4.17 -15.36
N GLN A 302 -17.27 4.20 -16.58
CA GLN A 302 -17.41 3.10 -17.55
C GLN A 302 -16.69 1.84 -17.05
N VAL A 303 -15.46 1.99 -16.59
CA VAL A 303 -14.64 0.86 -16.08
C VAL A 303 -15.24 0.30 -14.79
N ILE A 304 -15.70 1.17 -13.88
CA ILE A 304 -16.38 0.79 -12.64
C ILE A 304 -17.65 0.01 -12.94
N SER A 305 -18.52 0.51 -13.82
CA SER A 305 -19.78 -0.14 -14.17
C SER A 305 -19.55 -1.53 -14.77
N LYS A 306 -18.66 -1.62 -15.77
CA LYS A 306 -18.30 -2.87 -16.44
C LYS A 306 -17.72 -3.89 -15.45
N THR A 307 -16.80 -3.46 -14.60
CA THR A 307 -16.18 -4.34 -13.59
C THR A 307 -17.18 -4.74 -12.51
N SER A 308 -18.06 -3.84 -12.06
CA SER A 308 -19.08 -4.16 -11.05
C SER A 308 -20.06 -5.21 -11.56
N GLY A 309 -20.48 -5.13 -12.82
CA GLY A 309 -21.29 -6.17 -13.46
C GLY A 309 -20.56 -7.52 -13.51
N PHE A 310 -19.27 -7.53 -13.83
CA PHE A 310 -18.44 -8.74 -13.76
C PHE A 310 -18.38 -9.33 -12.34
N LEU A 311 -18.18 -8.49 -11.31
CA LEU A 311 -18.13 -8.94 -9.91
C LEU A 311 -19.47 -9.51 -9.46
N GLN A 312 -20.59 -8.88 -9.81
CA GLN A 312 -21.94 -9.36 -9.50
C GLN A 312 -22.22 -10.72 -10.16
N ASN A 313 -21.80 -10.88 -11.42
CA ASN A 313 -21.99 -12.12 -12.18
C ASN A 313 -21.07 -13.27 -11.72
N SER A 314 -20.06 -12.99 -10.89
CA SER A 314 -19.16 -14.03 -10.37
C SER A 314 -19.82 -14.95 -9.34
N GLY A 315 -20.96 -14.53 -8.76
CA GLY A 315 -21.63 -15.25 -7.68
C GLY A 315 -20.89 -15.23 -6.33
N GLN A 316 -19.74 -14.54 -6.23
CA GLN A 316 -18.97 -14.42 -4.99
C GLN A 316 -19.56 -13.34 -4.07
N PRO A 317 -19.54 -13.52 -2.73
CA PRO A 317 -19.93 -12.48 -1.80
C PRO A 317 -19.06 -11.23 -1.95
N MET A 318 -19.67 -10.05 -2.06
CA MET A 318 -18.92 -8.80 -2.29
C MET A 318 -17.88 -8.50 -1.19
N ALA A 319 -18.19 -8.83 0.07
CA ALA A 319 -17.25 -8.66 1.18
C ALA A 319 -15.98 -9.54 1.03
N GLN A 320 -16.13 -10.74 0.44
CA GLN A 320 -15.01 -11.63 0.15
C GLN A 320 -14.18 -11.08 -1.02
N LEU A 321 -14.83 -10.56 -2.07
CA LEU A 321 -14.15 -9.90 -3.18
C LEU A 321 -13.35 -8.67 -2.72
N VAL A 322 -13.91 -7.85 -1.81
CA VAL A 322 -13.20 -6.72 -1.21
C VAL A 322 -11.98 -7.20 -0.41
N SER A 323 -12.13 -8.22 0.42
CA SER A 323 -11.01 -8.75 1.20
C SER A 323 -9.91 -9.34 0.31
N GLY A 324 -10.30 -10.10 -0.73
CA GLY A 324 -9.38 -10.64 -1.73
C GLY A 324 -8.68 -9.55 -2.53
N GLY A 325 -9.39 -8.50 -2.95
CA GLY A 325 -8.82 -7.35 -3.64
C GLY A 325 -7.75 -6.64 -2.81
N LYS A 326 -7.98 -6.45 -1.49
CA LYS A 326 -6.99 -5.84 -0.58
C LYS A 326 -5.74 -6.69 -0.43
N VAL A 327 -5.91 -8.00 -0.27
CA VAL A 327 -4.79 -8.95 -0.24
C VAL A 327 -3.98 -8.86 -1.53
N CYS A 328 -4.65 -8.95 -2.68
CA CYS A 328 -3.99 -8.96 -3.99
C CYS A 328 -3.37 -7.61 -4.38
N LEU A 329 -3.91 -6.50 -3.91
CA LEU A 329 -3.27 -5.19 -4.05
C LEU A 329 -1.91 -5.17 -3.35
N GLY A 330 -1.84 -5.62 -2.10
CA GLY A 330 -0.59 -5.68 -1.36
C GLY A 330 0.39 -6.73 -1.91
N VAL A 331 -0.09 -7.90 -2.34
CA VAL A 331 0.73 -8.90 -3.04
C VAL A 331 1.34 -8.29 -4.29
N GLY A 332 0.53 -7.66 -5.15
CA GLY A 332 1.00 -7.02 -6.38
C GLY A 332 2.12 -6.02 -6.11
N TYR A 333 1.98 -5.19 -5.08
CA TYR A 333 3.05 -4.27 -4.69
C TYR A 333 4.30 -4.94 -4.11
N ARG A 334 4.16 -6.00 -3.29
CA ARG A 334 5.32 -6.73 -2.76
C ARG A 334 6.10 -7.46 -3.85
N THR A 335 5.42 -7.99 -4.86
CA THR A 335 6.02 -8.76 -5.95
C THR A 335 6.30 -7.94 -7.21
N ASP A 336 6.12 -6.62 -7.13
CA ASP A 336 6.27 -5.67 -8.25
C ASP A 336 5.43 -6.02 -9.50
N ASP A 337 4.27 -6.66 -9.28
CA ASP A 337 3.30 -6.97 -10.32
C ASP A 337 2.32 -5.79 -10.44
N ALA A 338 2.71 -4.81 -11.25
CA ALA A 338 1.94 -3.58 -11.44
C ALA A 338 0.54 -3.84 -12.05
N GLN A 339 0.39 -4.90 -12.86
CA GLN A 339 -0.90 -5.25 -13.46
C GLN A 339 -1.83 -5.87 -12.42
N MET A 340 -1.32 -6.73 -11.52
CA MET A 340 -2.09 -7.26 -10.39
C MET A 340 -2.53 -6.15 -9.43
N ALA A 341 -1.64 -5.21 -9.11
CA ALA A 341 -1.96 -4.08 -8.25
C ALA A 341 -3.05 -3.18 -8.88
N LEU A 342 -2.92 -2.85 -10.18
CA LEU A 342 -3.92 -2.07 -10.90
C LEU A 342 -5.28 -2.80 -10.94
N ALA A 343 -5.28 -4.09 -11.28
CA ALA A 343 -6.50 -4.90 -11.32
C ALA A 343 -7.20 -4.96 -9.97
N SER A 344 -6.43 -5.06 -8.89
CA SER A 344 -6.95 -5.04 -7.53
C SER A 344 -7.55 -3.67 -7.17
N GLY A 345 -6.90 -2.56 -7.54
CA GLY A 345 -7.44 -1.21 -7.35
C GLY A 345 -8.76 -0.98 -8.10
N VAL A 346 -8.85 -1.45 -9.36
CA VAL A 346 -10.08 -1.38 -10.16
C VAL A 346 -11.18 -2.24 -9.54
N LEU A 347 -10.87 -3.48 -9.14
CA LEU A 347 -11.81 -4.37 -8.47
C LEU A 347 -12.37 -3.75 -7.18
N LEU A 348 -11.49 -3.24 -6.31
CA LEU A 348 -11.89 -2.65 -5.03
C LEU A 348 -12.81 -1.44 -5.24
N THR A 349 -12.45 -0.59 -6.20
CA THR A 349 -13.28 0.57 -6.54
C THR A 349 -14.64 0.13 -7.09
N ALA A 350 -14.67 -0.85 -7.99
CA ALA A 350 -15.91 -1.40 -8.55
C ALA A 350 -16.77 -2.18 -7.54
N ALA A 351 -16.16 -2.68 -6.46
CA ALA A 351 -16.82 -3.29 -5.31
C ALA A 351 -17.39 -2.25 -4.32
N GLY A 352 -17.33 -0.95 -4.65
CA GLY A 352 -17.87 0.15 -3.85
C GLY A 352 -16.88 0.78 -2.87
N GLN A 353 -15.63 0.31 -2.82
CA GLN A 353 -14.57 0.94 -2.03
C GLN A 353 -13.92 2.08 -2.84
N LEU A 354 -14.70 3.13 -3.10
CA LEU A 354 -14.35 4.18 -4.07
C LEU A 354 -13.04 4.92 -3.76
N GLY A 355 -12.60 4.94 -2.50
CA GLY A 355 -11.29 5.49 -2.12
C GLY A 355 -10.09 4.81 -2.80
N TYR A 356 -10.21 3.53 -3.19
CA TYR A 356 -9.14 2.85 -3.94
C TYR A 356 -9.00 3.36 -5.39
N GLY A 357 -9.85 4.30 -5.83
CA GLY A 357 -9.64 5.04 -7.07
C GLY A 357 -8.31 5.79 -7.10
N GLU A 358 -7.74 6.14 -5.94
CA GLU A 358 -6.40 6.73 -5.81
C GLU A 358 -5.33 5.82 -6.43
N VAL A 359 -5.40 4.51 -6.16
CA VAL A 359 -4.49 3.51 -6.74
C VAL A 359 -4.57 3.54 -8.26
N VAL A 360 -5.79 3.49 -8.79
CA VAL A 360 -6.02 3.48 -10.25
C VAL A 360 -5.48 4.78 -10.87
N SER A 361 -5.72 5.92 -10.23
CA SER A 361 -5.19 7.21 -10.66
C SER A 361 -3.66 7.19 -10.78
N HIS A 362 -2.94 6.80 -9.72
CA HIS A 362 -1.47 6.81 -9.75
C HIS A 362 -0.91 5.88 -10.82
N HIS A 363 -1.49 4.69 -10.96
CA HIS A 363 -1.10 3.76 -12.00
C HIS A 363 -1.29 4.33 -13.40
N LEU A 364 -2.39 5.05 -13.65
CA LEU A 364 -2.63 5.71 -14.94
C LEU A 364 -1.73 6.93 -15.16
N ARG A 365 -1.41 7.72 -14.12
CA ARG A 365 -0.50 8.87 -14.21
C ARG A 365 0.92 8.44 -14.58
N GLU A 366 1.38 7.33 -14.01
CA GLU A 366 2.76 6.88 -14.15
C GLU A 366 2.93 5.78 -15.21
N GLY A 367 1.85 5.12 -15.64
CA GLY A 367 1.91 4.00 -16.59
C GLY A 367 2.34 2.68 -15.94
N PHE A 368 1.85 2.39 -14.73
CA PHE A 368 2.09 1.14 -14.03
C PHE A 368 1.01 0.11 -14.36
N GLY A 369 1.36 -0.98 -15.07
CA GLY A 369 0.42 -2.06 -15.40
C GLY A 369 -0.62 -1.70 -16.47
N ALA A 370 -0.56 -0.49 -17.02
CA ALA A 370 -1.31 0.00 -18.17
C ALA A 370 -0.51 1.10 -18.87
N ALA A 371 -0.93 1.50 -20.07
CA ALA A 371 -0.37 2.68 -20.71
C ALA A 371 -0.64 3.93 -19.86
N LYS A 372 0.30 4.89 -19.89
CA LYS A 372 0.12 6.17 -19.22
C LYS A 372 -1.05 6.92 -19.85
N ALA A 373 -2.01 7.34 -19.02
CA ALA A 373 -3.11 8.18 -19.47
C ALA A 373 -2.60 9.57 -19.86
N THR A 374 -3.05 10.07 -21.00
CA THR A 374 -2.68 11.39 -21.53
C THR A 374 -3.79 12.43 -21.37
N GLY A 375 -5.00 12.00 -21.01
CA GLY A 375 -6.16 12.87 -20.76
C GLY A 375 -6.47 13.05 -19.27
N GLN A 376 -7.73 13.34 -18.97
CA GLN A 376 -8.20 13.59 -17.59
C GLN A 376 -8.52 12.31 -16.80
N GLN A 377 -8.41 11.12 -17.41
CA GLN A 377 -8.83 9.85 -16.82
C GLN A 377 -8.21 9.64 -15.44
N ALA A 378 -6.89 9.83 -15.33
CA ALA A 378 -6.21 9.65 -14.04
C ALA A 378 -6.70 10.65 -12.99
N THR A 379 -6.97 11.89 -13.38
CA THR A 379 -7.53 12.94 -12.52
C THR A 379 -8.97 12.62 -12.10
N GLU A 380 -9.79 12.06 -12.99
CA GLU A 380 -11.16 11.61 -12.69
C GLU A 380 -11.16 10.54 -11.59
N TRP A 381 -10.28 9.54 -11.71
CA TRP A 381 -10.10 8.50 -10.70
C TRP A 381 -9.65 9.06 -9.35
N MET A 382 -8.75 10.05 -9.35
CA MET A 382 -8.33 10.70 -8.11
C MET A 382 -9.47 11.49 -7.48
N ARG A 383 -10.22 12.28 -8.26
CA ARG A 383 -11.38 13.04 -7.74
C ARG A 383 -12.44 12.12 -7.17
N LEU A 384 -12.71 10.98 -7.81
CA LEU A 384 -13.60 9.96 -7.29
C LEU A 384 -13.13 9.46 -5.90
N ALA A 385 -11.85 9.16 -5.75
CA ALA A 385 -11.28 8.72 -4.49
C ALA A 385 -11.33 9.79 -3.39
N LEU A 386 -10.99 11.04 -3.72
CA LEU A 386 -11.04 12.16 -2.77
C LEU A 386 -12.47 12.45 -2.29
N ASN A 387 -13.44 12.44 -3.21
CA ASN A 387 -14.86 12.59 -2.86
C ASN A 387 -15.33 11.45 -1.94
N ALA A 388 -14.87 10.22 -2.19
CA ALA A 388 -15.20 9.08 -1.34
C ALA A 388 -14.57 9.17 0.06
N ALA A 389 -13.32 9.64 0.15
CA ALA A 389 -12.63 9.81 1.41
C ALA A 389 -13.23 10.94 2.27
N GLN A 390 -13.71 12.02 1.65
CA GLN A 390 -14.39 13.12 2.36
C GLN A 390 -15.74 12.70 2.94
N ASN A 391 -16.45 11.80 2.28
CA ASN A 391 -17.80 11.36 2.67
C ASN A 391 -17.83 10.00 3.38
N GLY A 392 -16.68 9.37 3.58
CA GLY A 392 -16.57 7.98 4.01
C GLY A 392 -15.34 7.72 4.87
N THR A 393 -14.95 6.46 4.99
CA THR A 393 -13.71 6.10 5.70
C THR A 393 -12.53 6.22 4.74
N PRO A 394 -11.49 7.03 5.05
CA PRO A 394 -10.28 7.06 4.24
C PRO A 394 -9.67 5.67 4.16
N VAL A 395 -9.25 5.28 2.96
CA VAL A 395 -8.52 4.03 2.73
C VAL A 395 -7.01 4.33 2.72
N LEU A 396 -6.19 3.27 2.71
CA LEU A 396 -4.74 3.41 2.50
C LEU A 396 -4.05 4.35 3.50
N GLY A 397 -4.60 4.47 4.71
CA GLY A 397 -4.02 5.26 5.80
C GLY A 397 -4.03 6.79 5.58
N GLN A 398 -4.87 7.30 4.67
CA GLN A 398 -4.93 8.74 4.41
C GLN A 398 -5.34 9.54 5.66
N THR A 399 -4.64 10.65 5.89
CA THR A 399 -4.96 11.64 6.92
C THR A 399 -5.65 12.86 6.31
N ALA A 400 -6.29 13.69 7.13
CA ALA A 400 -6.90 14.94 6.67
C ALA A 400 -5.87 15.86 5.98
N ASP A 401 -4.65 15.97 6.52
CA ASP A 401 -3.59 16.77 5.92
C ASP A 401 -3.16 16.22 4.55
N ARG A 402 -3.04 14.90 4.42
CA ARG A 402 -2.69 14.27 3.14
C ARG A 402 -3.81 14.41 2.12
N LEU A 403 -5.08 14.34 2.54
CA LEU A 403 -6.23 14.65 1.69
C LEU A 403 -6.19 16.09 1.18
N ALA A 404 -5.88 17.06 2.04
CA ALA A 404 -5.75 18.46 1.64
C ALA A 404 -4.62 18.65 0.61
N VAL A 405 -3.47 17.99 0.82
CA VAL A 405 -2.36 17.98 -0.15
C VAL A 405 -2.80 17.39 -1.49
N LEU A 406 -3.50 16.25 -1.47
CA LEU A 406 -3.98 15.59 -2.68
C LEU A 406 -4.96 16.47 -3.45
N SER A 407 -5.94 17.08 -2.78
CA SER A 407 -6.90 18.00 -3.41
C SER A 407 -6.18 19.16 -4.09
N ALA A 408 -5.27 19.83 -3.38
CA ALA A 408 -4.51 20.94 -3.94
C ALA A 408 -3.57 20.50 -5.09
N ALA A 409 -2.94 19.34 -4.97
CA ALA A 409 -2.06 18.81 -6.01
C ALA A 409 -2.83 18.39 -7.28
N VAL A 410 -4.03 17.84 -7.14
CA VAL A 410 -4.91 17.49 -8.27
C VAL A 410 -5.35 18.73 -9.04
N ASP A 411 -5.68 19.80 -8.34
CA ASP A 411 -6.10 21.06 -8.96
C ASP A 411 -4.91 21.81 -9.59
N GLY A 412 -3.71 21.68 -9.01
CA GLY A 412 -2.46 22.25 -9.53
C GLY A 412 -1.80 21.44 -10.66
N ALA A 413 -2.01 20.11 -10.75
CA ALA A 413 -1.44 19.28 -11.80
C ALA A 413 -2.05 19.54 -13.19
N GLY A 414 -3.19 20.24 -13.27
CA GLY A 414 -3.81 20.65 -14.52
C GLY A 414 -3.08 21.79 -15.27
N THR A 415 -2.06 22.42 -14.65
CA THR A 415 -1.39 23.62 -15.20
C THR A 415 0.11 23.47 -15.43
N GLY A 416 0.73 22.35 -15.06
CA GLY A 416 2.20 22.21 -15.08
C GLY A 416 2.67 20.97 -15.81
N THR A 417 3.16 21.13 -17.04
CA THR A 417 4.18 20.22 -17.57
C THR A 417 5.44 20.40 -16.74
N ALA A 418 5.79 19.43 -15.91
CA ALA A 418 7.10 19.38 -15.27
C ALA A 418 8.17 19.23 -16.39
N ALA A 419 8.67 20.35 -16.88
CA ALA A 419 9.88 20.38 -17.68
C ALA A 419 11.04 20.00 -16.76
N LEU A 420 11.75 18.92 -17.11
CA LEU A 420 13.07 18.65 -16.55
C LEU A 420 13.95 19.88 -16.76
N PRO A 421 14.83 20.24 -15.81
CA PRO A 421 15.76 21.35 -16.00
C PRO A 421 16.59 21.10 -17.27
N ALA A 422 16.39 21.95 -18.28
CA ALA A 422 17.22 21.95 -19.47
C ALA A 422 18.56 22.59 -19.11
N PHE A 423 19.63 21.80 -19.13
CA PHE A 423 20.98 22.34 -19.03
C PHE A 423 21.28 23.18 -20.29
N PRO A 424 21.78 24.42 -20.15
CA PRO A 424 22.16 25.22 -21.31
C PRO A 424 23.28 24.52 -22.08
N ALA A 425 23.08 24.32 -23.38
CA ALA A 425 24.14 23.85 -24.25
C ALA A 425 25.31 24.85 -24.24
N PRO A 426 26.56 24.39 -24.21
CA PRO A 426 27.70 25.29 -24.25
C PRO A 426 27.68 26.05 -25.58
N SER A 427 27.61 27.37 -25.49
CA SER A 427 27.86 28.28 -26.61
C SER A 427 29.31 28.06 -27.05
N GLY A 428 29.48 27.41 -28.20
CA GLY A 428 30.76 27.33 -28.88
C GLY A 428 31.22 28.73 -29.30
N ASN A 429 32.46 29.05 -28.95
CA ASN A 429 33.25 30.10 -29.60
C ASN A 429 34.23 29.43 -30.55
#